data_AF-G1TD00-F1
#
_entry.id   AF-G1TD00-F1
#
_cell.length_a   1.000
_cell.length_b   1.000
_cell.length_c   1.000
_cell.angle_alpha   90.00
_cell.angle_beta   90.00
_cell.angle_gamma   90.00
#
_symmetry.space_group_name_H-M   'P 1'
#
loop_
_entity.id
_entity.type
_entity.pdbx_description
1 polymer ?
#
loop_
_entity_poly.entity_id
_entity_poly.type
_entity_poly.pdbx_seq_one_letter_code
_entity_poly.pdbx_strand_id
1 'polypeptide(L)'
;MIRNPNHTHFVCCAVCNKLIPPAPFGETFKRIHEYKPFKTRFYTHRDILDIGESILNKEEQSQEATIKERIAKAEADVWNQAIELQKQAVEKALEEANDRHKFEIQILEEKHQKDLQEMAVKTKREVFVNMDDEMKREHMAAEQRMVHRIQRIMMECHREKVEAVRKARDEERQIAQEAIQAQRSKAMEELVNSGVSVLNDQKTNMAQLIKAKEHELNIFYGLVHRKKQEEAQEVLQEAEKTHKAVLGNVMGKLVNTQGELLSIVKQLGIMTNWKDFLEEELQETRAAFQKYINYTFPKLSPGQADFIMPERKKTPSNLIIKEDETVLNYKSSN
;
A
#
# COMPACT_ATOMS: atom_id res chain seq x y z
N MET A 1 -60.25 -143.28 87.94
CA MET A 1 -60.50 -144.37 86.96
C MET A 1 -59.29 -144.49 86.07
N ILE A 2 -58.48 -145.54 86.25
CA ILE A 2 -57.30 -145.81 85.42
C ILE A 2 -57.83 -146.18 84.02
N ARG A 3 -57.65 -145.28 83.04
CA ARG A 3 -58.01 -145.51 81.64
C ARG A 3 -56.77 -146.07 80.92
N ASN A 4 -56.71 -147.38 80.76
CA ASN A 4 -55.73 -148.04 79.90
C ASN A 4 -56.25 -148.04 78.44
N PRO A 5 -55.49 -147.52 77.45
CA PRO A 5 -55.93 -147.49 76.04
C PRO A 5 -55.83 -148.83 75.31
N ASN A 6 -55.17 -149.85 75.88
CA ASN A 6 -54.93 -151.14 75.21
C ASN A 6 -55.72 -152.28 75.89
N HIS A 7 -56.87 -152.64 75.32
CA HIS A 7 -57.81 -153.65 75.82
C HIS A 7 -57.46 -155.11 75.46
N THR A 8 -56.18 -155.44 75.25
CA THR A 8 -55.74 -156.74 74.71
C THR A 8 -55.12 -157.70 75.75
N HIS A 9 -55.04 -157.35 77.04
CA HIS A 9 -54.45 -158.21 78.08
C HIS A 9 -55.40 -158.41 79.27
N PHE A 10 -55.45 -159.64 79.80
CA PHE A 10 -56.29 -160.05 80.92
C PHE A 10 -55.92 -159.30 82.20
N VAL A 11 -56.92 -158.65 82.83
CA VAL A 11 -56.74 -157.94 84.10
C VAL A 11 -57.22 -158.83 85.25
N CYS A 12 -56.34 -159.14 86.19
CA CYS A 12 -56.66 -159.90 87.40
C CYS A 12 -57.36 -158.98 88.42
N CYS A 13 -58.55 -159.38 88.90
CA CYS A 13 -59.29 -158.67 89.96
C CYS A 13 -58.65 -158.96 91.33
N ALA A 14 -58.23 -157.93 92.06
CA ALA A 14 -57.48 -158.03 93.31
C ALA A 14 -58.25 -158.58 94.53
N VAL A 15 -59.48 -159.08 94.37
CA VAL A 15 -60.32 -159.59 95.48
C VAL A 15 -60.87 -161.00 95.22
N CYS A 16 -60.79 -161.51 94.00
CA CYS A 16 -61.20 -162.88 93.67
C CYS A 16 -60.43 -163.36 92.43
N ASN A 17 -59.56 -164.35 92.63
CA ASN A 17 -58.56 -164.89 91.68
C ASN A 17 -59.21 -165.65 90.48
N LYS A 18 -60.14 -165.01 89.77
CA LYS A 18 -60.80 -165.48 88.53
C LYS A 18 -60.31 -164.63 87.35
N LEU A 19 -59.75 -165.28 86.32
CA LEU A 19 -59.49 -164.64 85.03
C LEU A 19 -60.81 -164.28 84.35
N ILE A 20 -61.05 -162.99 84.12
CA ILE A 20 -62.19 -162.48 83.33
C ILE A 20 -61.78 -162.46 81.86
N PRO A 21 -62.48 -163.17 80.96
CA PRO A 21 -62.16 -163.13 79.53
C PRO A 21 -62.40 -161.74 78.94
N PRO A 22 -61.57 -161.27 77.99
CA PRO A 22 -61.77 -159.98 77.34
C PRO A 22 -63.10 -159.95 76.58
N ALA A 23 -63.76 -158.78 76.59
CA ALA A 23 -65.04 -158.58 75.94
C ALA A 23 -64.95 -158.84 74.43
N PRO A 24 -65.95 -159.50 73.81
CA PRO A 24 -65.94 -159.81 72.39
C PRO A 24 -65.96 -158.52 71.56
N PHE A 25 -64.93 -158.32 70.73
CA PHE A 25 -64.84 -157.20 69.80
C PHE A 25 -65.24 -157.65 68.39
N GLY A 26 -65.99 -156.80 67.68
CA GLY A 26 -66.40 -157.02 66.29
C GLY A 26 -67.89 -157.26 66.12
N GLU A 27 -68.26 -157.96 65.06
CA GLU A 27 -69.64 -158.11 64.57
C GLU A 27 -70.59 -158.77 65.60
N THR A 28 -70.06 -159.56 66.53
CA THR A 28 -70.82 -160.15 67.64
C THR A 28 -71.31 -159.10 68.65
N PHE A 29 -70.59 -157.98 68.84
CA PHE A 29 -71.01 -156.87 69.72
C PHE A 29 -72.15 -156.05 69.10
N LYS A 30 -72.18 -155.92 67.77
CA LYS A 30 -73.24 -155.22 67.05
C LYS A 30 -74.59 -155.97 67.12
N ARG A 31 -74.58 -157.31 67.02
CA ARG A 31 -75.80 -158.14 67.18
C ARG A 31 -76.43 -158.08 68.58
N ILE A 32 -75.64 -157.92 69.64
CA ILE A 32 -76.15 -157.77 71.01
C ILE A 32 -76.77 -156.37 71.23
N HIS A 33 -76.33 -155.36 70.47
CA HIS A 33 -76.88 -154.00 70.55
C HIS A 33 -78.25 -153.86 69.86
N GLU A 34 -78.56 -154.74 68.91
CA GLU A 34 -79.85 -154.78 68.19
C GLU A 34 -80.95 -155.56 68.93
N TYR A 35 -80.60 -156.57 69.75
CA TYR A 35 -81.56 -157.43 70.45
C TYR A 35 -81.97 -156.95 71.86
N LYS A 36 -81.58 -155.74 72.26
CA LYS A 36 -81.93 -155.19 73.58
C LYS A 36 -83.21 -154.35 73.49
N PRO A 37 -84.32 -154.76 74.14
CA PRO A 37 -85.56 -153.98 74.15
C PRO A 37 -85.35 -152.64 74.89
N PHE A 38 -85.98 -151.59 74.33
CA PHE A 38 -85.86 -150.17 74.63
C PHE A 38 -85.69 -149.84 76.12
N LYS A 39 -84.43 -149.60 76.54
CA LYS A 39 -84.14 -148.65 77.62
C LYS A 39 -84.02 -147.27 76.97
N THR A 40 -84.98 -146.41 77.30
CA THR A 40 -84.96 -144.96 77.14
C THR A 40 -83.53 -144.43 77.18
N ARG A 41 -83.03 -143.97 76.02
CA ARG A 41 -81.75 -143.28 75.94
C ARG A 41 -81.96 -141.90 76.58
N PHE A 42 -81.33 -141.68 77.73
CA PHE A 42 -81.31 -140.46 78.53
C PHE A 42 -80.65 -139.24 77.85
N TYR A 43 -80.72 -139.14 76.52
CA TYR A 43 -80.03 -138.09 75.72
C TYR A 43 -80.97 -137.30 74.79
N THR A 44 -82.28 -137.56 74.78
CA THR A 44 -83.24 -136.75 74.00
C THR A 44 -83.26 -135.28 74.44
N HIS A 45 -83.04 -135.00 75.73
CA HIS A 45 -82.89 -133.62 76.21
C HIS A 45 -81.60 -132.96 75.72
N ARG A 46 -80.51 -133.73 75.56
CA ARG A 46 -79.23 -133.21 75.05
C ARG A 46 -79.34 -132.89 73.56
N ASP A 47 -79.96 -133.75 72.77
CA ASP A 47 -80.18 -133.49 71.34
C ASP A 47 -81.10 -132.27 71.13
N ILE A 48 -82.13 -132.07 71.98
CA ILE A 48 -82.98 -130.87 71.94
C ILE A 48 -82.21 -129.61 72.36
N LEU A 49 -81.34 -129.69 73.37
CA LEU A 49 -80.48 -128.58 73.79
C LEU A 49 -79.45 -128.23 72.71
N ASP A 50 -78.84 -129.22 72.07
CA ASP A 50 -77.87 -129.03 70.98
C ASP A 50 -78.55 -128.41 69.74
N ILE A 51 -79.81 -128.79 69.43
CA ILE A 51 -80.63 -128.14 68.39
C ILE A 51 -80.95 -126.69 68.78
N GLY A 52 -81.33 -126.44 70.04
CA GLY A 52 -81.58 -125.10 70.56
C GLY A 52 -80.34 -124.20 70.49
N GLU A 53 -79.18 -124.72 70.85
CA GLU A 53 -77.88 -124.04 70.74
C GLU A 53 -77.53 -123.77 69.28
N SER A 54 -77.79 -124.70 68.36
CA SER A 54 -77.57 -124.49 66.92
C SER A 54 -78.48 -123.42 66.31
N ILE A 55 -79.76 -123.36 66.71
CA ILE A 55 -80.70 -122.34 66.26
C ILE A 55 -80.29 -120.98 66.84
N LEU A 56 -80.00 -120.91 68.14
CA LEU A 56 -79.56 -119.69 68.81
C LEU A 56 -78.27 -119.14 68.19
N ASN A 57 -77.27 -119.99 67.95
CA ASN A 57 -76.01 -119.60 67.32
C ASN A 57 -76.21 -119.16 65.86
N LYS A 58 -77.11 -119.78 65.09
CA LYS A 58 -77.46 -119.29 63.75
C LYS A 58 -78.15 -117.93 63.79
N GLU A 59 -79.03 -117.72 64.75
CA GLU A 59 -79.72 -116.45 64.94
C GLU A 59 -78.74 -115.36 65.38
N GLU A 60 -77.86 -115.65 66.35
CA GLU A 60 -76.74 -114.78 66.74
C GLU A 60 -75.82 -114.44 65.56
N GLN A 61 -75.43 -115.41 64.74
CA GLN A 61 -74.61 -115.17 63.55
C GLN A 61 -75.33 -114.26 62.53
N SER A 62 -76.63 -114.44 62.33
CA SER A 62 -77.42 -113.59 61.43
C SER A 62 -77.61 -112.17 61.97
N GLN A 63 -77.81 -112.02 63.28
CA GLN A 63 -77.87 -110.72 63.96
C GLN A 63 -76.50 -110.04 63.92
N GLU A 64 -75.42 -110.75 64.21
CA GLU A 64 -74.05 -110.25 64.09
C GLU A 64 -73.72 -109.81 62.66
N ALA A 65 -74.09 -110.58 61.64
CA ALA A 65 -73.89 -110.20 60.24
C ALA A 65 -74.65 -108.92 59.90
N THR A 66 -75.88 -108.79 60.38
CA THR A 66 -76.70 -107.57 60.19
C THR A 66 -76.08 -106.36 60.92
N ILE A 67 -75.56 -106.56 62.13
CA ILE A 67 -74.86 -105.50 62.89
C ILE A 67 -73.56 -105.11 62.18
N LYS A 68 -72.75 -106.08 61.74
CA LYS A 68 -71.51 -105.84 60.99
C LYS A 68 -71.78 -105.09 59.68
N GLU A 69 -72.84 -105.43 58.96
CA GLU A 69 -73.24 -104.71 57.74
C GLU A 69 -73.66 -103.26 58.05
N ARG A 70 -74.43 -103.05 59.13
CA ARG A 70 -74.82 -101.69 59.56
C ARG A 70 -73.62 -100.86 60.02
N ILE A 71 -72.67 -101.48 60.73
CA ILE A 71 -71.41 -100.83 61.14
C ILE A 71 -70.61 -100.45 59.89
N ALA A 72 -70.42 -101.37 58.94
CA ALA A 72 -69.68 -101.09 57.71
C ALA A 72 -70.31 -99.96 56.88
N LYS A 73 -71.65 -99.91 56.80
CA LYS A 73 -72.38 -98.80 56.17
C LYS A 73 -72.16 -97.48 56.91
N ALA A 74 -72.30 -97.48 58.24
CA ALA A 74 -72.08 -96.28 59.04
C ALA A 74 -70.62 -95.80 58.97
N GLU A 75 -69.65 -96.71 58.99
CA GLU A 75 -68.23 -96.38 58.81
C GLU A 75 -67.97 -95.77 57.43
N ALA A 76 -68.53 -96.35 56.35
CA ALA A 76 -68.41 -95.81 55.00
C ALA A 76 -69.03 -94.40 54.89
N ASP A 77 -70.19 -94.17 55.49
CA ASP A 77 -70.84 -92.86 55.52
C ASP A 77 -70.00 -91.83 56.27
N VAL A 78 -69.43 -92.21 57.43
CA VAL A 78 -68.50 -91.34 58.19
C VAL A 78 -67.24 -91.05 57.38
N TRP A 79 -66.67 -92.04 56.69
CA TRP A 79 -65.50 -91.85 55.82
C TRP A 79 -65.80 -90.90 54.66
N ASN A 80 -66.96 -91.04 54.02
CA ASN A 80 -67.39 -90.15 52.94
C ASN A 80 -67.54 -88.71 53.44
N GLN A 81 -68.15 -88.51 54.62
CA GLN A 81 -68.26 -87.19 55.24
C GLN A 81 -66.89 -86.61 55.60
N ALA A 82 -65.97 -87.42 56.12
CA ALA A 82 -64.62 -86.99 56.45
C ALA A 82 -63.83 -86.57 55.20
N ILE A 83 -63.94 -87.33 54.10
CA ILE A 83 -63.31 -86.99 52.81
C ILE A 83 -63.88 -85.68 52.27
N GLU A 84 -65.19 -85.47 52.37
CA GLU A 84 -65.82 -84.24 51.89
C GLU A 84 -65.41 -83.02 52.72
N LEU A 85 -65.41 -83.13 54.05
CA LEU A 85 -64.90 -82.08 54.94
C LEU A 85 -63.42 -81.79 54.69
N GLN A 86 -62.61 -82.82 54.43
CA GLN A 86 -61.20 -82.65 54.09
C GLN A 86 -61.03 -81.90 52.76
N LYS A 87 -61.80 -82.26 51.72
CA LYS A 87 -61.78 -81.54 50.44
C LYS A 87 -62.15 -80.08 50.61
N GLN A 88 -63.22 -79.78 51.35
CA GLN A 88 -63.66 -78.41 51.62
C GLN A 88 -62.61 -77.62 52.41
N ALA A 89 -61.96 -78.25 53.40
CA ALA A 89 -60.89 -77.61 54.17
C ALA A 89 -59.66 -77.32 53.29
N VAL A 90 -59.30 -78.23 52.39
CA VAL A 90 -58.19 -78.04 51.43
C VAL A 90 -58.53 -76.96 50.42
N GLU A 91 -59.74 -76.98 49.84
CA GLU A 91 -60.20 -75.98 48.89
C GLU A 91 -60.19 -74.58 49.51
N LYS A 92 -60.74 -74.44 50.72
CA LYS A 92 -60.69 -73.19 51.47
C LYS A 92 -59.26 -72.73 51.76
N ALA A 93 -58.37 -73.64 52.17
CA ALA A 93 -56.96 -73.29 52.40
C ALA A 93 -56.24 -72.86 51.12
N LEU A 94 -56.58 -73.45 49.96
CA LEU A 94 -56.06 -73.06 48.66
C LEU A 94 -56.59 -71.70 48.22
N GLU A 95 -57.88 -71.42 48.42
CA GLU A 95 -58.48 -70.10 48.16
C GLU A 95 -57.82 -69.02 49.01
N GLU A 96 -57.72 -69.22 50.33
CA GLU A 96 -57.06 -68.27 51.24
C GLU A 96 -55.57 -68.06 50.92
N ALA A 97 -54.86 -69.11 50.47
CA ALA A 97 -53.47 -68.97 50.01
C ALA A 97 -53.38 -68.18 48.69
N ASN A 98 -54.26 -68.47 47.73
CA ASN A 98 -54.31 -67.76 46.46
C ASN A 98 -54.66 -66.28 46.64
N ASP A 99 -55.59 -65.96 47.53
CA ASP A 99 -55.98 -64.57 47.79
C ASP A 99 -54.87 -63.79 48.50
N ARG A 100 -54.15 -64.42 49.44
CA ARG A 100 -52.94 -63.83 50.03
C ARG A 100 -51.87 -63.57 48.98
N HIS A 101 -51.58 -64.55 48.12
CA HIS A 101 -50.59 -64.36 47.06
C HIS A 101 -51.01 -63.28 46.06
N LYS A 102 -52.28 -63.22 45.64
CA LYS A 102 -52.78 -62.16 44.76
C LYS A 102 -52.59 -60.78 45.38
N PHE A 103 -52.89 -60.65 46.67
CA PHE A 103 -52.70 -59.39 47.40
C PHE A 103 -51.22 -59.00 47.51
N GLU A 104 -50.34 -59.96 47.81
CA GLU A 104 -48.88 -59.73 47.84
C GLU A 104 -48.33 -59.31 46.46
N ILE A 105 -48.80 -59.95 45.39
CA ILE A 105 -48.46 -59.60 44.01
C ILE A 105 -48.90 -58.17 43.70
N GLN A 106 -50.13 -57.79 44.05
CA GLN A 106 -50.62 -56.42 43.84
C GLN A 106 -49.77 -55.37 44.57
N ILE A 107 -49.43 -55.63 45.85
CA ILE A 107 -48.54 -54.73 46.61
C ILE A 107 -47.16 -54.62 45.93
N LEU A 108 -46.62 -55.73 45.44
CA LEU A 108 -45.33 -55.75 44.79
C LEU A 108 -45.36 -55.00 43.44
N GLU A 109 -46.42 -55.18 42.65
CA GLU A 109 -46.66 -54.45 41.41
C GLU A 109 -46.76 -52.94 41.66
N GLU A 110 -47.51 -52.51 42.68
CA GLU A 110 -47.61 -51.11 43.05
C GLU A 110 -46.25 -50.51 43.47
N LYS A 111 -45.45 -51.26 44.24
CA LYS A 111 -44.09 -50.84 44.63
C LYS A 111 -43.20 -50.68 43.41
N HIS A 112 -43.14 -51.70 42.55
CA HIS A 112 -42.35 -51.63 41.32
C HIS A 112 -42.81 -50.49 40.41
N GLN A 113 -44.11 -50.23 40.30
CA GLN A 113 -44.62 -49.12 39.51
C GLN A 113 -44.17 -47.76 40.07
N LYS A 114 -44.16 -47.59 41.41
CA LYS A 114 -43.65 -46.38 42.06
C LYS A 114 -42.15 -46.23 41.83
N ASP A 115 -41.37 -47.29 42.00
CA ASP A 115 -39.92 -47.27 41.78
C ASP A 115 -39.58 -46.92 40.32
N LEU A 116 -40.32 -47.47 39.36
CA LEU A 116 -40.17 -47.14 37.94
C LEU A 116 -40.51 -45.68 37.65
N GLN A 117 -41.55 -45.13 38.28
CA GLN A 117 -41.89 -43.71 38.13
C GLN A 117 -40.81 -42.81 38.74
N GLU A 118 -40.29 -43.13 39.92
CA GLU A 118 -39.22 -42.37 40.56
C GLU A 118 -37.94 -42.41 39.73
N MET A 119 -37.55 -43.60 39.25
CA MET A 119 -36.40 -43.76 38.36
C MET A 119 -36.57 -43.01 37.05
N ALA A 120 -37.77 -43.01 36.46
CA ALA A 120 -38.05 -42.25 35.24
C ALA A 120 -37.92 -40.73 35.48
N VAL A 121 -38.44 -40.23 36.60
CA VAL A 121 -38.31 -38.81 36.99
C VAL A 121 -36.86 -38.44 37.25
N LYS A 122 -36.11 -39.30 37.96
CA LYS A 122 -34.68 -39.09 38.25
C LYS A 122 -33.86 -39.07 36.96
N THR A 123 -34.07 -40.05 36.09
CA THR A 123 -33.41 -40.14 34.77
C THR A 123 -33.73 -38.92 33.93
N LYS A 124 -35.00 -38.49 33.88
CA LYS A 124 -35.41 -37.29 33.15
C LYS A 124 -34.71 -36.04 33.68
N ARG A 125 -34.57 -35.92 35.00
CA ARG A 125 -33.84 -34.81 35.63
C ARG A 125 -32.35 -34.83 35.26
N GLU A 126 -31.69 -35.98 35.37
CA GLU A 126 -30.28 -36.14 35.00
C GLU A 126 -30.03 -35.82 33.53
N VAL A 127 -30.91 -36.28 32.62
CA VAL A 127 -30.84 -35.95 31.19
C VAL A 127 -30.97 -34.44 30.97
N PHE A 128 -31.89 -33.75 31.64
CA PHE A 128 -32.02 -32.29 31.50
C PHE A 128 -30.81 -31.54 32.03
N VAL A 129 -30.25 -31.96 33.17
CA VAL A 129 -29.04 -31.33 33.73
C VAL A 129 -27.86 -31.53 32.78
N ASN A 130 -27.65 -32.75 32.28
CA ASN A 130 -26.59 -33.04 31.33
C ASN A 130 -26.74 -32.25 30.03
N MET A 131 -27.98 -32.13 29.52
CA MET A 131 -28.27 -31.33 28.32
C MET A 131 -28.00 -29.84 28.54
N ASP A 132 -28.37 -29.30 29.71
CA ASP A 132 -28.10 -27.90 30.06
C ASP A 132 -26.59 -27.63 30.18
N ASP A 133 -25.84 -28.55 30.79
CA ASP A 133 -24.39 -28.45 30.90
C ASP A 133 -23.67 -28.58 29.55
N GLU A 134 -24.14 -29.45 28.64
CA GLU A 134 -23.67 -29.50 27.25
C GLU A 134 -23.98 -28.21 26.50
N MET A 135 -25.20 -27.69 26.64
CA MET A 135 -25.61 -26.44 26.00
C MET A 135 -24.75 -25.27 26.47
N LYS A 136 -24.48 -25.16 27.78
CA LYS A 136 -23.58 -24.15 28.35
C LYS A 136 -22.16 -24.29 27.80
N ARG A 137 -21.63 -25.51 27.72
CA ARG A 137 -20.29 -25.75 27.17
C ARG A 137 -20.18 -25.32 25.70
N GLU A 138 -21.15 -25.69 24.88
CA GLU A 138 -21.18 -25.27 23.47
C GLU A 138 -21.39 -23.76 23.31
N HIS A 139 -22.24 -23.16 24.14
CA HIS A 139 -22.45 -21.71 24.15
C HIS A 139 -21.15 -20.97 24.49
N MET A 140 -20.46 -21.33 25.58
CA MET A 140 -19.18 -20.74 25.95
C MET A 140 -18.13 -20.93 24.85
N ALA A 141 -18.05 -22.11 24.24
CA ALA A 141 -17.14 -22.37 23.13
C ALA A 141 -17.48 -21.49 21.90
N ALA A 142 -18.76 -21.31 21.58
CA ALA A 142 -19.22 -20.45 20.50
C ALA A 142 -18.90 -18.97 20.77
N GLU A 143 -19.12 -18.49 21.99
CA GLU A 143 -18.76 -17.14 22.43
C GLU A 143 -17.26 -16.91 22.32
N GLN A 144 -16.43 -17.83 22.81
CA GLN A 144 -14.97 -17.72 22.69
C GLN A 144 -14.53 -17.67 21.22
N ARG A 145 -15.11 -18.52 20.35
CA ARG A 145 -14.86 -18.46 18.90
C ARG A 145 -15.28 -17.10 18.32
N MET A 146 -16.39 -16.53 18.78
CA MET A 146 -16.87 -15.23 18.33
C MET A 146 -15.97 -14.09 18.82
N VAL A 147 -15.57 -14.08 20.08
CA VAL A 147 -14.62 -13.11 20.66
C VAL A 147 -13.30 -13.14 19.91
N HIS A 148 -12.73 -14.32 19.66
CA HIS A 148 -11.50 -14.45 18.90
C HIS A 148 -11.64 -13.91 17.46
N ARG A 149 -12.78 -14.17 16.79
CA ARG A 149 -13.07 -13.58 15.46
C ARG A 149 -13.13 -12.06 15.53
N ILE A 150 -13.85 -11.50 16.50
CA ILE A 150 -13.97 -10.04 16.69
C ILE A 150 -12.60 -9.41 16.97
N GLN A 151 -11.80 -10.02 17.84
CA GLN A 151 -10.44 -9.55 18.12
C GLN A 151 -9.56 -9.57 16.88
N ARG A 152 -9.61 -10.63 16.06
CA ARG A 152 -8.88 -10.70 14.79
C ARG A 152 -9.31 -9.58 13.84
N ILE A 153 -10.62 -9.37 13.67
CA ILE A 153 -11.15 -8.29 12.82
C ILE A 153 -10.72 -6.91 13.35
N MET A 154 -10.74 -6.70 14.67
CA MET A 154 -10.24 -5.44 15.25
C MET A 154 -8.75 -5.22 14.97
N MET A 155 -7.92 -6.26 15.05
CA MET A 155 -6.49 -6.15 14.73
C MET A 155 -6.26 -5.85 13.24
N GLU A 156 -7.02 -6.50 12.35
CA GLU A 156 -6.97 -6.24 10.91
C GLU A 156 -7.41 -4.80 10.59
N CYS A 157 -8.53 -4.34 11.14
CA CYS A 157 -9.01 -2.97 10.99
C CYS A 157 -8.01 -1.96 11.54
N HIS A 158 -7.38 -2.24 12.69
CA HIS A 158 -6.34 -1.38 13.25
C HIS A 158 -5.13 -1.29 12.31
N ARG A 159 -4.70 -2.43 11.75
CA ARG A 159 -3.60 -2.48 10.78
C ARG A 159 -3.92 -1.68 9.53
N GLU A 160 -5.12 -1.85 8.98
CA GLU A 160 -5.60 -1.10 7.80
C GLU A 160 -5.67 0.40 8.09
N LYS A 161 -6.16 0.80 9.27
CA LYS A 161 -6.16 2.19 9.70
C LYS A 161 -4.75 2.78 9.74
N VAL A 162 -3.79 2.07 10.33
CA VAL A 162 -2.39 2.52 10.38
C VAL A 162 -1.78 2.63 8.99
N GLU A 163 -2.07 1.66 8.11
CA GLU A 163 -1.59 1.70 6.73
C GLU A 163 -2.21 2.86 5.92
N ALA A 164 -3.51 3.11 6.09
CA ALA A 164 -4.21 4.23 5.46
C ALA A 164 -3.66 5.58 5.95
N VAL A 165 -3.45 5.74 7.27
CA VAL A 165 -2.83 6.96 7.82
C VAL A 165 -1.41 7.14 7.32
N ARG A 166 -0.62 6.06 7.19
CA ARG A 166 0.73 6.13 6.62
C ARG A 166 0.69 6.59 5.16
N LYS A 167 -0.17 5.99 4.32
CA LYS A 167 -0.34 6.39 2.91
C LYS A 167 -0.75 7.85 2.78
N ALA A 168 -1.75 8.29 3.55
CA ALA A 168 -2.18 9.68 3.57
C ALA A 168 -1.04 10.64 3.97
N ARG A 169 -0.23 10.28 4.98
CA ARG A 169 0.95 11.08 5.37
C ARG A 169 2.04 11.11 4.31
N ASP A 170 2.27 10.01 3.60
CA ASP A 170 3.25 9.96 2.53
C ASP A 170 2.78 10.77 1.31
N GLU A 171 1.49 10.75 0.99
CA GLU A 171 0.86 11.62 -0.01
C GLU A 171 0.96 13.10 0.39
N GLU A 172 0.65 13.46 1.64
CA GLU A 172 0.83 14.82 2.16
C GLU A 172 2.29 15.29 2.06
N ARG A 173 3.25 14.42 2.39
CA ARG A 173 4.69 14.72 2.26
C ARG A 173 5.08 14.94 0.81
N GLN A 174 4.56 14.13 -0.11
CA GLN A 174 4.83 14.26 -1.53
C GLN A 174 4.27 15.58 -2.06
N ILE A 175 3.01 15.91 -1.75
CA ILE A 175 2.39 17.19 -2.11
C ILE A 175 3.18 18.37 -1.52
N ALA A 176 3.61 18.28 -0.26
CA ALA A 176 4.43 19.31 0.37
C ALA A 176 5.80 19.45 -0.31
N GLN A 177 6.44 18.35 -0.70
CA GLN A 177 7.69 18.40 -1.47
C GLN A 177 7.49 19.02 -2.86
N GLU A 178 6.44 18.64 -3.58
CA GLU A 178 6.09 19.20 -4.88
C GLU A 178 5.80 20.71 -4.76
N ALA A 179 5.08 21.14 -3.71
CA ALA A 179 4.83 22.55 -3.44
C ALA A 179 6.12 23.33 -3.13
N ILE A 180 7.02 22.76 -2.31
CA ILE A 180 8.34 23.36 -2.03
C ILE A 180 9.17 23.45 -3.31
N GLN A 181 9.16 22.41 -4.15
CA GLN A 181 9.90 22.39 -5.41
C GLN A 181 9.34 23.41 -6.40
N ALA A 182 8.00 23.52 -6.52
CA ALA A 182 7.35 24.53 -7.34
C ALA A 182 7.69 25.95 -6.85
N GLN A 183 7.69 26.18 -5.54
CA GLN A 183 8.08 27.47 -4.97
C GLN A 183 9.56 27.77 -5.22
N ARG A 184 10.45 26.78 -5.10
CA ARG A 184 11.88 26.92 -5.44
C ARG A 184 12.09 27.26 -6.92
N SER A 185 11.40 26.57 -7.82
CA SER A 185 11.46 26.85 -9.26
C SER A 185 10.97 28.26 -9.56
N LYS A 186 9.86 28.68 -8.97
CA LYS A 186 9.33 30.05 -9.12
C LYS A 186 10.30 31.11 -8.60
N ALA A 187 10.88 30.91 -7.42
CA ALA A 187 11.87 31.82 -6.85
C ALA A 187 13.15 31.88 -7.71
N MET A 188 13.58 30.74 -8.27
CA MET A 188 14.70 30.67 -9.21
C MET A 188 14.40 31.47 -10.49
N GLU A 189 13.20 31.32 -11.03
CA GLU A 189 12.75 32.05 -12.22
C GLU A 189 12.66 33.56 -11.95
N GLU A 190 12.14 33.98 -10.80
CA GLU A 190 12.12 35.37 -10.37
C GLU A 190 13.54 35.93 -10.20
N LEU A 191 14.49 35.15 -9.65
CA LEU A 191 15.90 35.53 -9.55
C LEU A 191 16.56 35.68 -10.93
N VAL A 192 16.29 34.77 -11.86
CA VAL A 192 16.82 34.85 -13.22
C VAL A 192 16.23 36.06 -13.95
N ASN A 193 14.91 36.26 -13.87
CA ASN A 193 14.22 37.38 -14.52
C ASN A 193 14.68 38.74 -13.96
N SER A 194 14.81 38.86 -12.64
CA SER A 194 15.36 40.06 -12.01
C SER A 194 16.82 40.28 -12.38
N GLY A 195 17.65 39.22 -12.40
CA GLY A 195 19.02 39.28 -12.88
C GLY A 195 19.14 39.74 -14.33
N VAL A 196 18.29 39.23 -15.22
CA VAL A 196 18.21 39.66 -16.63
C VAL A 196 17.77 41.12 -16.73
N SER A 197 16.81 41.56 -15.93
CA SER A 197 16.40 42.97 -15.88
C SER A 197 17.56 43.87 -15.45
N VAL A 198 18.27 43.52 -14.37
CA VAL A 198 19.43 44.28 -13.89
C VAL A 198 20.53 44.34 -14.95
N LEU A 199 20.81 43.23 -15.64
CA LEU A 199 21.79 43.22 -16.74
C LEU A 199 21.34 44.09 -17.92
N ASN A 200 20.04 44.08 -18.27
CA ASN A 200 19.49 44.94 -19.31
C ASN A 200 19.56 46.42 -18.93
N ASP A 201 19.27 46.76 -17.68
CA ASP A 201 19.37 48.12 -17.14
C ASP A 201 20.83 48.58 -17.14
N GLN A 202 21.76 47.74 -16.68
CA GLN A 202 23.20 48.01 -16.73
C GLN A 202 23.67 48.21 -18.17
N LYS A 203 23.25 47.36 -19.11
CA LYS A 203 23.58 47.50 -20.54
C LYS A 203 23.03 48.80 -21.11
N THR A 204 21.80 49.18 -20.75
CA THR A 204 21.17 50.42 -21.20
C THR A 204 21.89 51.64 -20.63
N ASN A 205 22.22 51.63 -19.34
CA ASN A 205 23.00 52.66 -18.68
C ASN A 205 24.40 52.79 -19.30
N MET A 206 25.07 51.68 -19.58
CA MET A 206 26.37 51.65 -20.24
C MET A 206 26.27 52.23 -21.67
N ALA A 207 25.24 51.86 -22.42
CA ALA A 207 25.00 52.40 -23.76
C ALA A 207 24.72 53.92 -23.73
N GLN A 208 23.98 54.41 -22.74
CA GLN A 208 23.79 55.85 -22.53
C GLN A 208 25.10 56.54 -22.17
N LEU A 209 25.93 55.94 -21.32
CA LEU A 209 27.23 56.48 -20.94
C LEU A 209 28.21 56.51 -22.13
N ILE A 210 28.21 55.48 -22.97
CA ILE A 210 28.97 55.45 -24.23
C ILE A 210 28.51 56.58 -25.15
N LYS A 211 27.20 56.74 -25.39
CA LYS A 211 26.66 57.85 -26.21
C LYS A 211 27.03 59.22 -25.65
N ALA A 212 26.98 59.39 -24.33
CA ALA A 212 27.38 60.64 -23.67
C ALA A 212 28.89 60.91 -23.88
N LYS A 213 29.74 59.89 -23.73
CA LYS A 213 31.19 60.02 -23.96
C LYS A 213 31.55 60.23 -25.43
N GLU A 214 30.84 59.60 -26.37
CA GLU A 214 30.96 59.88 -27.80
C GLU A 214 30.59 61.32 -28.11
N HIS A 215 29.51 61.83 -27.51
CA HIS A 215 29.10 63.22 -27.68
C HIS A 215 30.13 64.21 -27.11
N GLU A 216 30.64 63.97 -25.89
CA GLU A 216 31.74 64.75 -25.32
C GLU A 216 32.97 64.73 -26.23
N LEU A 217 33.39 63.54 -26.69
CA LEU A 217 34.54 63.40 -27.58
C LEU A 217 34.33 64.14 -28.91
N ASN A 218 33.12 64.10 -29.47
CA ASN A 218 32.80 64.80 -30.71
C ASN A 218 32.83 66.33 -30.51
N ILE A 219 32.38 66.83 -29.35
CA ILE A 219 32.52 68.25 -28.98
C ILE A 219 34.01 68.63 -28.88
N PHE A 220 34.82 67.83 -28.19
CA PHE A 220 36.27 68.05 -28.10
C PHE A 220 36.95 68.02 -29.47
N TYR A 221 36.60 67.05 -30.31
CA TYR A 221 37.11 66.94 -31.67
C TYR A 221 36.72 68.16 -32.51
N GLY A 222 35.47 68.61 -32.42
CA GLY A 222 35.00 69.83 -33.07
C GLY A 222 35.68 71.10 -32.56
N LEU A 223 36.02 71.18 -31.28
CA LEU A 223 36.81 72.27 -30.69
C LEU A 223 38.26 72.25 -31.21
N VAL A 224 38.92 71.09 -31.20
CA VAL A 224 40.29 70.94 -31.73
C VAL A 224 40.34 71.24 -33.22
N HIS A 225 39.36 70.76 -33.99
CA HIS A 225 39.29 71.04 -35.43
C HIS A 225 39.06 72.53 -35.71
N ARG A 226 38.13 73.17 -34.98
CA ARG A 226 37.93 74.63 -35.09
C ARG A 226 39.19 75.40 -34.72
N LYS A 227 39.84 75.05 -33.61
CA LYS A 227 41.09 75.69 -33.19
C LYS A 227 42.20 75.51 -34.23
N LYS A 228 42.35 74.32 -34.81
CA LYS A 228 43.30 74.10 -35.92
C LYS A 228 42.95 74.92 -37.17
N GLN A 229 41.67 75.09 -37.46
CA GLN A 229 41.21 75.91 -38.58
C GLN A 229 41.43 77.40 -38.33
N GLU A 230 41.20 77.87 -37.09
CA GLU A 230 41.49 79.23 -36.63
C GLU A 230 43.00 79.50 -36.66
N GLU A 231 43.84 78.60 -36.11
CA GLU A 231 45.30 78.67 -36.17
C GLU A 231 45.80 78.72 -37.63
N ALA A 232 45.24 77.88 -38.51
CA ALA A 232 45.58 77.92 -39.94
C ALA A 232 45.14 79.24 -40.60
N GLN A 233 43.99 79.80 -40.21
CA GLN A 233 43.49 81.08 -40.73
C GLN A 233 44.30 82.27 -40.21
N GLU A 234 44.74 82.26 -38.95
CA GLU A 234 45.66 83.25 -38.38
C GLU A 234 47.01 83.20 -39.10
N VAL A 235 47.57 82.01 -39.34
CA VAL A 235 48.82 81.84 -40.11
C VAL A 235 48.66 82.36 -41.54
N LEU A 236 47.52 82.10 -42.19
CA LEU A 236 47.22 82.65 -43.52
C LEU A 236 47.12 84.18 -43.51
N GLN A 237 46.45 84.78 -42.51
CA GLN A 237 46.36 86.24 -42.39
C GLN A 237 47.72 86.89 -42.10
N GLU A 238 48.56 86.27 -41.29
CA GLU A 238 49.91 86.77 -41.02
C GLU A 238 50.83 86.62 -42.24
N ALA A 239 50.71 85.51 -42.97
CA ALA A 239 51.37 85.35 -44.27
C ALA A 239 50.90 86.41 -45.29
N GLU A 240 49.61 86.76 -45.30
CA GLU A 240 49.07 87.80 -46.18
C GLU A 240 49.58 89.20 -45.79
N LYS A 241 49.67 89.52 -44.50
CA LYS A 241 50.26 90.79 -44.01
C LYS A 241 51.74 90.90 -44.36
N THR A 242 52.50 89.82 -44.16
CA THR A 242 53.93 89.79 -44.50
C THR A 242 54.13 89.90 -46.01
N HIS A 243 53.33 89.20 -46.82
CA HIS A 243 53.34 89.36 -48.28
C HIS A 243 52.98 90.79 -48.72
N LYS A 244 51.95 91.42 -48.14
CA LYS A 244 51.60 92.82 -48.40
C LYS A 244 52.72 93.78 -48.03
N ALA A 245 53.41 93.56 -46.91
CA ALA A 245 54.56 94.37 -46.49
C ALA A 245 55.76 94.21 -47.44
N VAL A 246 56.05 92.98 -47.88
CA VAL A 246 57.11 92.69 -48.86
C VAL A 246 56.78 93.33 -50.20
N LEU A 247 55.54 93.21 -50.69
CA LEU A 247 55.08 93.87 -51.91
C LEU A 247 55.21 95.39 -51.80
N GLY A 248 54.83 95.99 -50.67
CA GLY A 248 55.02 97.43 -50.42
C GLY A 248 56.49 97.88 -50.47
N ASN A 249 57.40 97.08 -49.91
CA ASN A 249 58.84 97.34 -49.96
C ASN A 249 59.39 97.24 -51.40
N VAL A 250 59.00 96.20 -52.14
CA VAL A 250 59.39 96.03 -53.55
C VAL A 250 58.83 97.18 -54.41
N MET A 251 57.59 97.59 -54.18
CA MET A 251 56.99 98.73 -54.86
C MET A 251 57.73 100.03 -54.56
N GLY A 252 58.14 100.25 -53.30
CA GLY A 252 58.96 101.40 -52.90
C GLY A 252 60.33 101.41 -53.57
N LYS A 253 61.01 100.26 -53.66
CA LYS A 253 62.27 100.12 -54.41
C LYS A 253 62.09 100.41 -55.90
N LEU A 254 61.01 99.93 -56.51
CA LEU A 254 60.70 100.18 -57.93
C LEU A 254 60.52 101.68 -58.20
N VAL A 255 59.71 102.37 -57.39
CA VAL A 255 59.48 103.82 -57.52
C VAL A 255 60.79 104.60 -57.34
N ASN A 256 61.64 104.21 -56.39
CA ASN A 256 62.95 104.84 -56.21
C ASN A 256 63.85 104.64 -57.44
N THR A 257 63.97 103.41 -57.96
CA THR A 257 64.77 103.14 -59.16
C THR A 257 64.24 103.85 -60.40
N GLN A 258 62.92 104.01 -60.51
CA GLN A 258 62.30 104.76 -61.60
C GLN A 258 62.56 106.28 -61.48
N GLY A 259 62.59 106.80 -60.24
CA GLY A 259 63.00 108.17 -59.96
C GLY A 259 64.47 108.43 -60.29
N GLU A 260 65.36 107.50 -59.96
CA GLU A 260 66.78 107.55 -60.32
C GLU A 260 66.97 107.51 -61.85
N LEU A 261 66.26 106.64 -62.55
CA LEU A 261 66.26 106.59 -64.02
C LEU A 261 65.80 107.90 -64.66
N LEU A 262 64.70 108.49 -64.17
CA LEU A 262 64.21 109.79 -64.66
C LEU A 262 65.20 110.93 -64.40
N SER A 263 65.91 110.90 -63.26
CA SER A 263 66.97 111.84 -62.95
C SER A 263 68.14 111.72 -63.93
N ILE A 264 68.59 110.50 -64.21
CA ILE A 264 69.67 110.24 -65.17
C ILE A 264 69.26 110.68 -66.58
N VAL A 265 68.03 110.40 -67.00
CA VAL A 265 67.49 110.86 -68.30
C VAL A 265 67.49 112.39 -68.39
N LYS A 266 67.08 113.11 -67.32
CA LYS A 266 67.17 114.58 -67.29
C LYS A 266 68.62 115.08 -67.38
N GLN A 267 69.56 114.45 -66.67
CA GLN A 267 70.98 114.82 -66.73
C GLN A 267 71.58 114.57 -68.13
N LEU A 268 71.23 113.46 -68.78
CA LEU A 268 71.64 113.17 -70.16
C LEU A 268 71.06 114.18 -71.16
N GLY A 269 69.80 114.60 -70.97
CA GLY A 269 69.18 115.66 -71.78
C GLY A 269 69.91 116.99 -71.64
N ILE A 270 70.30 117.37 -70.42
CA ILE A 270 71.10 118.57 -70.17
C ILE A 270 72.49 118.44 -70.82
N MET A 271 73.19 117.32 -70.65
CA MET A 271 74.50 117.11 -71.28
C MET A 271 74.45 117.12 -72.81
N THR A 272 73.35 116.64 -73.40
CA THR A 272 73.16 116.66 -74.86
C THR A 272 72.97 118.10 -75.35
N ASN A 273 72.17 118.91 -74.66
CA ASN A 273 72.01 120.32 -75.01
C ASN A 273 73.32 121.12 -74.85
N TRP A 274 74.11 120.84 -73.81
CA TRP A 274 75.44 121.44 -73.65
C TRP A 274 76.40 121.05 -74.77
N LYS A 275 76.35 119.79 -75.19
CA LYS A 275 77.14 119.32 -76.33
C LYS A 275 76.76 120.07 -77.60
N ASP A 276 75.47 120.17 -77.90
CA ASP A 276 74.99 120.82 -79.12
C ASP A 276 75.30 122.33 -79.13
N PHE A 277 75.12 123.03 -77.99
CA PHE A 277 75.51 124.43 -77.84
C PHE A 277 77.01 124.66 -78.07
N LEU A 278 77.87 123.82 -77.46
CA LEU A 278 79.32 123.91 -77.64
C LEU A 278 79.73 123.59 -79.07
N GLU A 279 79.03 122.69 -79.75
CA GLU A 279 79.30 122.34 -81.14
C GLU A 279 78.91 123.49 -82.09
N GLU A 280 77.85 124.24 -81.77
CA GLU A 280 77.44 125.45 -82.49
C GLU A 280 78.46 126.59 -82.31
N GLU A 281 78.88 126.92 -81.08
CA GLU A 281 79.94 127.93 -80.83
C GLU A 281 81.27 127.56 -81.50
N LEU A 282 81.62 126.28 -81.51
CA LEU A 282 82.86 125.80 -82.16
C LEU A 282 82.77 125.94 -83.69
N GLN A 283 81.58 125.79 -84.26
CA GLN A 283 81.35 126.00 -85.68
C GLN A 283 81.33 127.50 -86.05
N GLU A 284 80.79 128.35 -85.19
CA GLU A 284 80.84 129.81 -85.35
C GLU A 284 82.29 130.33 -85.26
N THR A 285 83.05 129.90 -84.27
CA THR A 285 84.47 130.24 -84.15
C THR A 285 85.27 129.70 -85.35
N ARG A 286 84.97 128.50 -85.84
CA ARG A 286 85.55 127.98 -87.08
C ARG A 286 85.25 128.87 -88.28
N ALA A 287 84.01 129.31 -88.46
CA ALA A 287 83.65 130.23 -89.53
C ALA A 287 84.39 131.57 -89.40
N ALA A 288 84.53 132.11 -88.19
CA ALA A 288 85.24 133.36 -87.91
C ALA A 288 86.75 133.25 -88.19
N PHE A 289 87.41 132.19 -87.72
CA PHE A 289 88.84 131.94 -87.99
C PHE A 289 89.09 131.74 -89.48
N GLN A 290 88.22 130.99 -90.18
CA GLN A 290 88.35 130.82 -91.63
C GLN A 290 88.22 132.15 -92.36
N LYS A 291 87.30 133.03 -91.91
CA LYS A 291 87.12 134.38 -92.48
C LYS A 291 88.33 135.27 -92.23
N TYR A 292 88.95 135.19 -91.04
CA TYR A 292 90.18 135.92 -90.71
C TYR A 292 91.39 135.44 -91.53
N ILE A 293 91.56 134.14 -91.68
CA ILE A 293 92.64 133.55 -92.49
C ILE A 293 92.50 134.00 -93.95
N ASN A 294 91.29 133.92 -94.51
CA ASN A 294 91.01 134.35 -95.89
C ASN A 294 91.26 135.85 -96.10
N TYR A 295 91.02 136.70 -95.10
CA TYR A 295 91.27 138.15 -95.18
C TYR A 295 92.76 138.51 -95.06
N THR A 296 93.48 137.88 -94.13
CA THR A 296 94.85 138.27 -93.77
C THR A 296 95.90 137.71 -94.72
N PHE A 297 95.63 136.55 -95.33
CA PHE A 297 96.55 135.86 -96.22
C PHE A 297 95.90 135.47 -97.56
N PRO A 298 95.63 136.44 -98.46
CA PRO A 298 94.94 136.18 -99.73
C PRO A 298 95.73 135.31 -100.73
N LYS A 299 97.01 135.04 -100.45
CA LYS A 299 97.88 134.20 -101.27
C LYS A 299 97.88 132.71 -100.85
N LEU A 300 97.13 132.35 -99.80
CA LEU A 300 96.92 130.96 -99.41
C LEU A 300 95.75 130.36 -100.21
N SER A 301 95.97 129.19 -100.80
CA SER A 301 94.93 128.46 -101.52
C SER A 301 93.89 127.89 -100.53
N PRO A 302 92.59 127.83 -100.90
CA PRO A 302 91.57 127.24 -100.03
C PRO A 302 91.98 125.85 -99.54
N GLY A 303 91.91 125.61 -98.23
CA GLY A 303 92.25 124.33 -97.58
C GLY A 303 93.68 124.19 -97.03
N GLN A 304 94.62 125.10 -97.34
CA GLN A 304 95.97 125.03 -96.77
C GLN A 304 96.05 125.32 -95.26
N ALA A 305 94.99 125.92 -94.68
CA ALA A 305 94.90 126.22 -93.24
C ALA A 305 93.98 125.27 -92.46
N ASP A 306 93.44 124.22 -93.09
CA ASP A 306 92.47 123.29 -92.48
C ASP A 306 93.08 122.42 -91.36
N PHE A 307 94.41 122.34 -91.28
CA PHE A 307 95.09 121.63 -90.18
C PHE A 307 94.97 122.35 -88.83
N ILE A 308 94.64 123.66 -88.82
CA ILE A 308 94.55 124.45 -87.59
C ILE A 308 93.28 124.09 -86.81
N MET A 309 92.19 123.72 -87.48
CA MET A 309 90.96 123.20 -86.85
C MET A 309 90.30 122.05 -87.65
N PRO A 310 90.73 120.79 -87.46
CA PRO A 310 90.23 119.61 -88.18
C PRO A 310 88.76 119.27 -87.88
N GLU A 311 88.00 118.82 -88.88
CA GLU A 311 86.61 118.36 -88.68
C GLU A 311 86.53 117.15 -87.72
N ARG A 312 85.54 117.15 -86.83
CA ARG A 312 85.25 115.97 -85.99
C ARG A 312 84.56 114.90 -86.83
N LYS A 313 84.95 113.63 -86.62
CA LYS A 313 84.27 112.46 -87.20
C LYS A 313 82.84 112.37 -86.68
N LYS A 314 81.84 112.31 -87.58
CA LYS A 314 80.43 112.09 -87.19
C LYS A 314 80.29 110.77 -86.42
N THR A 315 79.40 110.78 -85.43
CA THR A 315 79.07 109.64 -84.58
C THR A 315 78.61 108.43 -85.43
N PRO A 316 79.13 107.20 -85.20
CA PRO A 316 78.77 106.01 -85.96
C PRO A 316 77.31 105.59 -85.75
N SER A 317 76.65 105.13 -86.82
CA SER A 317 75.21 104.83 -86.94
C SER A 317 74.66 103.69 -86.05
N ASN A 318 75.43 103.17 -85.10
CA ASN A 318 75.07 101.99 -84.28
C ASN A 318 74.33 102.33 -82.97
N LEU A 319 73.92 103.59 -82.77
CA LEU A 319 73.26 104.06 -81.55
C LEU A 319 71.88 104.70 -81.79
N ILE A 320 71.27 104.47 -82.96
CA ILE A 320 69.87 104.86 -83.19
C ILE A 320 68.98 103.77 -82.58
N ILE A 321 68.48 104.03 -81.38
CA ILE A 321 67.41 103.23 -80.77
C ILE A 321 66.11 103.59 -81.49
N LYS A 322 65.45 102.58 -82.07
CA LYS A 322 64.07 102.69 -82.55
C LYS A 322 63.13 102.61 -81.35
N GLU A 323 62.46 103.70 -81.03
CA GLU A 323 61.27 103.68 -80.18
C GLU A 323 60.13 103.12 -81.02
N ASP A 324 59.68 101.90 -80.71
CA ASP A 324 58.28 101.45 -80.78
C ASP A 324 58.24 99.92 -80.74
N GLU A 325 58.14 99.35 -79.54
CA GLU A 325 57.43 98.10 -79.24
C GLU A 325 57.63 97.78 -77.76
N THR A 326 56.64 98.04 -76.92
CA THR A 326 56.22 97.18 -75.78
C THR A 326 55.18 97.92 -74.93
N VAL A 327 53.91 97.80 -75.31
CA VAL A 327 52.79 98.19 -74.46
C VAL A 327 51.73 97.08 -74.51
N LEU A 328 51.60 96.36 -73.36
CA LEU A 328 50.39 95.75 -72.80
C LEU A 328 49.79 94.54 -73.57
N ASN A 329 49.40 93.40 -72.96
CA ASN A 329 48.71 93.23 -71.68
C ASN A 329 48.67 91.73 -71.27
N TYR A 330 49.04 91.41 -70.03
CA TYR A 330 48.59 90.23 -69.30
C TYR A 330 47.23 90.55 -68.67
N LYS A 331 46.18 89.77 -68.97
CA LYS A 331 44.94 89.76 -68.19
C LYS A 331 44.76 88.41 -67.49
N SER A 332 44.77 88.54 -66.17
CA SER A 332 44.31 87.69 -65.07
C SER A 332 43.17 86.72 -65.38
N SER A 333 43.37 85.44 -65.03
CA SER A 333 42.30 84.46 -64.77
C SER A 333 42.02 84.41 -63.26
N ASN A 334 40.74 84.48 -62.91
CA ASN A 334 40.22 84.03 -61.61
C ASN A 334 40.18 82.51 -61.55
#